data_AF-A0A418PQH3-F1
#
_entry.id   AF-A0A418PQH3-F1
#
_cell.length_a   1.000
_cell.length_b   1.000
_cell.length_c   1.000
_cell.angle_alpha   90.00
_cell.angle_beta   90.00
_cell.angle_gamma   90.00
#
_symmetry.space_group_name_H-M   'P 1'
#
loop_
_entity.id
_entity.type
_entity.pdbx_description
1 polymer ?
#
loop_
_entity_poly.entity_id
_entity_poly.type
_entity_poly.pdbx_seq_one_letter_code
_entity_poly.pdbx_strand_id
1 'polypeptide(L)'
;MINKLTFTFLTLFLASFVSFAQQIQMPQSSPSAKISQQFGLTTVTVDYSRPSTKGRKIFGELVPYGEIWRTGANAATVVTFTTEVVINGKEIPAGSYALYAIPGKAEWTIILSKNTKLWGAIGYKQEEDQVRFTVEPTKTSKKYETFEISFNNLTDNGADMSLKWEYTRVDFKIITEVDNIVMADIKKQVIDANSTNPSLLYQAANYYFTNTKDLNQAYAWIKQSTDSDPKYWTMHLRAKIELALGMKTEALDSATKSKKMAEEAKNPDYIALNDRLIKSIK
;
A
#
# COMPACT_ATOMS: atom_id res chain seq x y z
N MET A 1 78.49 12.36 38.28
CA MET A 1 77.56 12.39 37.14
C MET A 1 76.25 11.74 37.54
N ILE A 2 75.14 12.48 37.41
CA ILE A 2 73.76 12.09 37.08
C ILE A 2 72.92 13.33 37.44
N ASN A 3 72.52 14.09 36.43
CA ASN A 3 71.74 15.32 36.60
C ASN A 3 70.25 15.04 36.38
N LYS A 4 69.45 15.46 37.36
CA LYS A 4 67.99 15.54 37.32
C LYS A 4 67.59 16.62 36.30
N LEU A 5 67.00 16.24 35.18
CA LEU A 5 66.37 17.18 34.26
C LEU A 5 65.16 16.55 33.57
N THR A 6 64.07 16.44 34.32
CA THR A 6 62.73 16.18 33.76
C THR A 6 61.73 16.88 34.66
N PHE A 7 61.45 18.15 34.39
CA PHE A 7 60.22 18.78 34.84
C PHE A 7 59.92 20.00 33.95
N THR A 8 58.68 20.07 33.46
CA THR A 8 58.06 21.24 32.83
C THR A 8 58.27 21.43 31.31
N PHE A 9 57.63 20.56 30.53
CA PHE A 9 57.08 20.93 29.22
C PHE A 9 55.65 20.37 29.16
N LEU A 10 54.74 21.01 29.90
CA LEU A 10 53.31 20.73 29.88
C LEU A 10 52.57 22.07 29.88
N THR A 11 52.72 22.81 28.79
CA THR A 11 52.00 24.06 28.55
C THR A 11 51.71 24.18 27.06
N LEU A 12 50.43 24.42 26.75
CA LEU A 12 49.85 24.68 25.43
C LEU A 12 49.67 23.47 24.48
N PHE A 13 48.68 22.62 24.78
CA PHE A 13 47.85 22.01 23.73
C PHE A 13 46.54 21.49 24.32
N LEU A 14 45.71 22.37 24.91
CA LEU A 14 44.37 21.97 25.34
C LEU A 14 43.33 23.03 24.95
N ALA A 15 42.37 22.54 24.17
CA ALA A 15 41.03 23.08 23.96
C ALA A 15 40.86 24.30 23.06
N SER A 16 41.04 24.09 21.76
CA SER A 16 40.14 24.71 20.77
C SER A 16 38.74 24.14 21.01
N PHE A 17 37.96 24.79 21.87
CA PHE A 17 36.54 24.47 22.00
C PHE A 17 35.88 24.70 20.64
N VAL A 18 35.43 23.62 20.01
CA VAL A 18 34.50 23.71 18.88
C VAL A 18 33.20 24.23 19.47
N SER A 19 32.98 25.54 19.37
CA SER A 19 31.68 26.15 19.61
C SER A 19 30.73 25.71 18.49
N PHE A 20 30.19 24.50 18.59
CA PHE A 20 28.89 24.24 17.99
C PHE A 20 27.91 25.13 18.75
N ALA A 21 27.48 26.23 18.12
CA ALA A 21 26.37 27.01 18.62
C ALA A 21 25.21 26.04 18.90
N GLN A 22 24.82 25.90 20.18
CA GLN A 22 23.62 25.16 20.56
C GLN A 22 22.42 25.97 20.06
N GLN A 23 22.02 25.73 18.82
CA GLN A 23 20.79 26.28 18.28
C GLN A 23 19.63 25.61 19.02
N ILE A 24 18.73 26.42 19.59
CA ILE A 24 17.53 25.92 20.25
C ILE A 24 16.71 25.15 19.20
N GLN A 25 16.46 23.87 19.48
CA GLN A 25 15.64 23.04 18.62
C GLN A 25 14.17 23.46 18.76
N MET A 26 13.68 24.25 17.81
CA MET A 26 12.28 24.65 17.74
C MET A 26 11.44 23.57 17.06
N PRO A 27 10.18 23.36 17.48
CA PRO A 27 9.26 22.50 16.75
C PRO A 27 9.09 22.99 15.30
N GLN A 28 9.19 22.07 14.34
CA GLN A 28 8.98 22.39 12.93
C GLN A 28 7.54 22.82 12.68
N SER A 29 7.34 23.92 11.94
CA SER A 29 6.00 24.42 11.60
C SER A 29 5.17 23.45 10.75
N SER A 30 5.81 22.48 10.10
CA SER A 30 5.18 21.42 9.32
C SER A 30 5.89 20.11 9.67
N PRO A 31 5.40 19.39 10.68
CA PRO A 31 5.99 18.12 11.09
C PRO A 31 6.02 17.11 9.95
N SER A 32 7.05 16.28 9.89
CA SER A 32 7.13 15.16 8.96
C SER A 32 6.19 14.02 9.37
N ALA A 33 5.74 13.25 8.39
CA ALA A 33 4.96 12.05 8.56
C ALA A 33 5.36 11.03 7.49
N LYS A 34 5.30 9.75 7.86
CA LYS A 34 5.53 8.64 6.96
C LYS A 34 4.41 7.63 7.11
N ILE A 35 3.79 7.27 5.99
CA ILE A 35 2.76 6.21 5.95
C ILE A 35 3.21 5.11 4.99
N SER A 36 2.81 3.88 5.29
CA SER A 36 3.11 2.71 4.46
C SER A 36 1.86 1.84 4.36
N GLN A 37 1.52 1.42 3.15
CA GLN A 37 0.39 0.55 2.89
C GLN A 37 0.78 -0.54 1.89
N GLN A 38 0.47 -1.78 2.24
CA GLN A 38 0.60 -2.92 1.33
C GLN A 38 -0.76 -3.23 0.68
N PHE A 39 -0.75 -3.46 -0.63
CA PHE A 39 -1.87 -4.04 -1.40
C PHE A 39 -1.29 -4.78 -2.61
N GLY A 40 -1.92 -5.88 -3.02
CA GLY A 40 -1.31 -6.81 -3.97
C GLY A 40 0.05 -7.28 -3.48
N LEU A 41 1.06 -7.18 -4.34
CA LEU A 41 2.46 -7.50 -4.02
C LEU A 41 3.34 -6.25 -3.85
N THR A 42 2.74 -5.05 -3.83
CA THR A 42 3.46 -3.79 -3.66
C THR A 42 3.28 -3.24 -2.25
N THR A 43 4.31 -2.56 -1.75
CA THR A 43 4.22 -1.65 -0.61
C THR A 43 4.41 -0.24 -1.13
N VAL A 44 3.43 0.62 -0.86
CA VAL A 44 3.49 2.05 -1.16
C VAL A 44 3.83 2.82 0.11
N THR A 45 4.95 3.54 0.08
CA THR A 45 5.38 4.42 1.17
C THR A 45 5.28 5.87 0.74
N VAL A 46 4.76 6.73 1.61
CA VAL A 46 4.73 8.19 1.40
C VAL A 46 5.44 8.88 2.56
N ASP A 47 6.49 9.62 2.24
CA ASP A 47 7.25 10.47 3.16
C ASP A 47 6.95 11.94 2.83
N TYR A 48 6.36 12.68 3.76
CA TYR A 48 5.85 14.03 3.51
C TYR A 48 5.82 14.90 4.76
N SER A 49 5.77 16.23 4.57
CA SER A 49 5.50 17.17 5.66
C SER A 49 4.03 17.61 5.66
N ARG A 50 3.48 17.81 6.86
CA ARG A 50 2.06 18.11 7.10
C ARG A 50 1.84 19.56 7.53
N PRO A 51 1.74 20.54 6.60
CA PRO A 51 1.43 21.92 6.96
C PRO A 51 -0.01 22.08 7.49
N SER A 52 -0.21 23.01 8.43
CA SER A 52 -1.55 23.39 8.94
C SER A 52 -2.08 24.66 8.29
N THR A 53 -3.40 24.83 8.24
CA THR A 53 -4.01 26.02 7.64
C THR A 53 -3.68 27.27 8.44
N LYS A 54 -3.70 27.19 9.78
CA LYS A 54 -3.46 28.33 10.69
C LYS A 54 -4.37 29.52 10.34
N GLY A 55 -5.64 29.23 10.03
CA GLY A 55 -6.64 30.24 9.67
C GLY A 55 -6.52 30.84 8.26
N ARG A 56 -5.54 30.40 7.46
CA ARG A 56 -5.37 30.84 6.06
C ARG A 56 -6.24 30.01 5.12
N LYS A 57 -6.70 30.65 4.05
CA LYS A 57 -7.24 29.94 2.89
C LYS A 57 -6.10 29.31 2.10
N ILE A 58 -6.28 28.05 1.70
CA ILE A 58 -5.19 27.27 1.13
C ILE A 58 -5.19 27.37 -0.38
N PHE A 59 -6.19 26.78 -1.03
CA PHE A 59 -6.19 26.68 -2.48
C PHE A 59 -6.73 27.97 -3.12
N GLY A 60 -5.96 28.48 -4.08
CA GLY A 60 -6.17 29.79 -4.71
C GLY A 60 -5.56 30.96 -3.96
N GLU A 61 -4.90 30.73 -2.82
CA GLU A 61 -4.16 31.75 -2.06
C GLU A 61 -2.77 31.24 -1.65
N LEU A 62 -2.65 30.50 -0.53
CA LEU A 62 -1.36 29.95 -0.08
C LEU A 62 -0.74 29.00 -1.11
N VAL A 63 -1.59 28.21 -1.76
CA VAL A 63 -1.27 27.35 -2.90
C VAL A 63 -2.05 27.90 -4.10
N PRO A 64 -1.41 28.70 -4.96
CA PRO A 64 -2.06 29.29 -6.12
C PRO A 64 -2.57 28.23 -7.09
N TYR A 65 -3.68 28.53 -7.77
CA TYR A 65 -4.17 27.67 -8.85
C TYR A 65 -3.31 27.84 -10.11
N GLY A 66 -3.12 26.77 -10.86
CA GLY A 66 -2.33 26.75 -12.10
C GLY A 66 -0.81 26.69 -11.88
N GLU A 67 -0.36 26.73 -10.62
CA GLU A 67 1.07 26.72 -10.27
C GLU A 67 1.51 25.35 -9.72
N ILE A 68 2.75 25.00 -10.00
CA ILE A 68 3.36 23.77 -9.50
C ILE A 68 3.54 23.83 -7.98
N TRP A 69 3.07 22.79 -7.29
CA TRP A 69 3.15 22.64 -5.85
C TRP A 69 3.84 21.33 -5.49
N ARG A 70 4.77 21.39 -4.53
CA ARG A 70 5.49 20.26 -3.92
C ARG A 70 4.62 19.26 -3.15
N THR A 71 3.30 19.43 -3.17
CA THR A 71 2.31 18.59 -2.48
C THR A 71 2.64 18.32 -1.02
N GLY A 72 2.89 19.40 -0.27
CA GLY A 72 3.35 19.36 1.12
C GLY A 72 4.10 20.64 1.52
N ALA A 73 5.01 20.52 2.48
CA ALA A 73 5.88 21.60 2.94
C ALA A 73 7.33 21.12 3.07
N ASN A 74 8.28 22.04 3.17
CA ASN A 74 9.72 21.76 3.25
C ASN A 74 10.24 21.02 2.00
N ALA A 75 10.72 19.79 2.16
CA ALA A 75 11.13 18.91 1.06
C ALA A 75 9.92 18.46 0.22
N ALA A 76 10.17 18.01 -1.02
CA ALA A 76 9.13 17.39 -1.84
C ALA A 76 8.60 16.12 -1.16
N THR A 77 7.29 15.88 -1.25
CA THR A 77 6.70 14.61 -0.85
C THR A 77 7.25 13.50 -1.72
N VAL A 78 7.72 12.41 -1.12
CA VAL A 78 8.27 11.25 -1.85
C VAL A 78 7.34 10.07 -1.71
N VAL A 79 6.98 9.47 -2.85
CA VAL A 79 6.20 8.24 -2.96
C VAL A 79 7.10 7.14 -3.48
N THR A 80 7.14 6.01 -2.78
CA THR A 80 7.97 4.85 -3.15
C THR A 80 7.09 3.62 -3.39
N PHE A 81 7.32 2.93 -4.49
CA PHE A 81 6.69 1.65 -4.84
C PHE A 81 7.75 0.54 -4.84
N THR A 82 7.47 -0.59 -4.18
CA THR A 82 8.40 -1.75 -4.16
C THR A 82 8.31 -2.61 -5.42
N THR A 83 7.15 -2.59 -6.09
CA THR A 83 6.94 -3.22 -7.40
C THR A 83 6.27 -2.23 -8.33
N GLU A 84 6.20 -2.56 -9.62
CA GLU A 84 5.44 -1.78 -10.60
C GLU A 84 3.97 -1.63 -10.18
N VAL A 85 3.40 -0.46 -10.48
CA VAL A 85 2.00 -0.12 -10.23
C VAL A 85 1.39 0.52 -11.48
N VAL A 86 0.06 0.49 -11.57
CA VAL A 86 -0.69 1.23 -12.58
C VAL A 86 -1.45 2.36 -11.90
N ILE A 87 -1.28 3.58 -12.41
CA ILE A 87 -2.01 4.77 -11.98
C ILE A 87 -2.59 5.45 -13.21
N ASN A 88 -3.91 5.68 -13.20
CA ASN A 88 -4.64 6.29 -14.30
C ASN A 88 -4.32 5.63 -15.67
N GLY A 89 -4.27 4.30 -15.70
CA GLY A 89 -4.00 3.49 -16.89
C GLY A 89 -2.55 3.48 -17.38
N LYS A 90 -1.61 4.07 -16.62
CA LYS A 90 -0.18 4.11 -16.97
C LYS A 90 0.63 3.26 -16.00
N GLU A 91 1.49 2.41 -16.55
CA GLU A 91 2.47 1.63 -15.78
C GLU A 91 3.58 2.52 -15.23
N ILE A 92 3.91 2.32 -13.97
CA ILE A 92 4.90 3.07 -13.22
C ILE A 92 5.84 2.06 -12.58
N PRO A 93 7.11 2.01 -13.02
CA PRO A 93 8.09 1.08 -12.47
C PRO A 93 8.26 1.22 -10.96
N ALA A 94 8.77 0.17 -10.33
CA ALA A 94 9.24 0.23 -8.95
C ALA A 94 10.28 1.34 -8.79
N GLY A 95 10.21 2.11 -7.70
CA GLY A 95 11.10 3.24 -7.49
C GLY A 95 10.53 4.30 -6.56
N SER A 96 11.30 5.37 -6.38
CA SER A 96 10.91 6.54 -5.58
C SER A 96 10.72 7.75 -6.49
N TYR A 97 9.61 8.45 -6.30
CA TYR A 97 9.21 9.59 -7.10
C TYR A 97 8.77 10.75 -6.22
N ALA A 98 9.09 11.99 -6.62
CA ALA A 98 8.55 13.17 -5.97
C ALA A 98 7.13 13.43 -6.46
N LEU A 99 6.20 13.62 -5.53
CA LEU A 99 4.82 13.96 -5.79
C LEU A 99 4.65 15.48 -5.91
N TYR A 100 4.34 15.93 -7.11
CA TYR A 100 3.91 17.30 -7.36
C TYR A 100 2.44 17.33 -7.76
N ALA A 101 1.83 18.50 -7.60
CA ALA A 101 0.48 18.76 -8.07
C ALA A 101 0.40 20.16 -8.66
N ILE A 102 -0.47 20.36 -9.64
CA ILE A 102 -0.89 21.68 -10.11
C ILE A 102 -2.38 21.80 -9.76
N PRO A 103 -2.73 22.48 -8.65
CA PRO A 103 -4.12 22.63 -8.25
C PRO A 103 -4.90 23.50 -9.23
N GLY A 104 -6.15 23.13 -9.47
CA GLY A 104 -7.12 23.95 -10.18
C GLY A 104 -8.50 23.87 -9.50
N LYS A 105 -9.44 24.68 -10.00
CA LYS A 105 -10.81 24.72 -9.45
C LYS A 105 -11.65 23.50 -9.83
N ALA A 106 -11.52 23.04 -11.07
CA ALA A 106 -12.28 21.91 -11.62
C ALA A 106 -11.41 20.67 -11.84
N GLU A 107 -10.09 20.85 -11.93
CA GLU A 107 -9.16 19.78 -12.25
C GLU A 107 -7.83 20.04 -11.55
N TRP A 108 -7.22 19.00 -11.02
CA TRP A 108 -5.85 18.99 -10.54
C TRP A 108 -4.99 18.14 -11.45
N THR A 109 -3.79 18.60 -11.77
CA THR A 109 -2.77 17.73 -12.36
C THR A 109 -1.94 17.10 -11.25
N ILE A 110 -1.85 15.78 -11.22
CA ILE A 110 -0.96 15.01 -10.34
C ILE A 110 0.25 14.56 -11.14
N ILE A 111 1.43 14.67 -10.53
CA ILE A 111 2.71 14.44 -11.16
C ILE A 111 3.57 13.57 -10.24
N LEU A 112 4.15 12.50 -10.78
CA LEU A 112 5.27 11.81 -10.15
C LEU A 112 6.53 12.12 -10.96
N SER A 113 7.49 12.80 -10.36
CA SER A 113 8.77 13.17 -10.97
C SER A 113 9.89 12.25 -10.49
N LYS A 114 10.82 11.90 -11.39
CA LYS A 114 12.02 11.10 -11.08
C LYS A 114 13.00 11.83 -10.17
N ASN A 115 12.90 13.16 -10.07
CA ASN A 115 13.80 13.97 -9.25
C ASN A 115 13.25 14.17 -7.83
N THR A 116 13.74 13.36 -6.90
CA THR A 116 13.34 13.35 -5.49
C THR A 116 14.12 14.32 -4.61
N LYS A 117 15.09 15.06 -5.16
CA LYS A 117 16.09 15.83 -4.38
C LYS A 117 15.80 17.33 -4.30
N LEU A 118 14.75 17.80 -4.96
CA LEU A 118 14.43 19.23 -4.99
C LEU A 118 13.91 19.73 -3.64
N TRP A 119 14.32 20.96 -3.30
CA TRP A 119 13.77 21.68 -2.16
C TRP A 119 12.47 22.38 -2.58
N GLY A 120 11.37 21.65 -2.45
CA GLY A 120 10.07 22.10 -2.93
C GLY A 120 9.97 22.06 -4.45
N ALA A 121 9.43 23.10 -5.08
CA ALA A 121 9.19 23.12 -6.53
C ALA A 121 10.24 23.93 -7.33
N ILE A 122 11.22 24.52 -6.65
CA ILE A 122 12.28 25.29 -7.32
C ILE A 122 13.17 24.31 -8.11
N GLY A 123 13.35 24.59 -9.40
CA GLY A 123 14.12 23.72 -10.29
C GLY A 123 13.34 22.53 -10.84
N TYR A 124 12.02 22.46 -10.62
CA TYR A 124 11.16 21.46 -11.26
C TYR A 124 11.26 21.56 -12.79
N LYS A 125 11.35 20.39 -13.43
CA LYS A 125 11.44 20.22 -14.88
C LYS A 125 10.43 19.16 -15.31
N GLN A 126 9.55 19.51 -16.24
CA GLN A 126 8.51 18.60 -16.73
C GLN A 126 9.11 17.39 -17.47
N GLU A 127 10.31 17.52 -18.03
CA GLU A 127 11.04 16.44 -18.70
C GLU A 127 11.44 15.31 -17.72
N GLU A 128 11.43 15.58 -16.42
CA GLU A 128 11.72 14.61 -15.37
C GLU A 128 10.47 13.89 -14.86
N ASP A 129 9.28 14.19 -15.39
CA ASP A 129 8.02 13.52 -15.03
C ASP A 129 8.06 12.04 -15.46
N GLN A 130 7.86 11.12 -14.52
CA GLN A 130 7.53 9.72 -14.81
C GLN A 130 6.09 9.59 -15.27
N VAL A 131 5.18 10.27 -14.58
CA VAL A 131 3.77 10.31 -14.97
C VAL A 131 3.17 11.66 -14.64
N ARG A 132 2.25 12.08 -15.52
CA ARG A 132 1.36 13.23 -15.34
C ARG A 132 -0.04 12.82 -15.76
N PHE A 133 -1.03 13.12 -14.92
CA PHE A 133 -2.44 12.83 -15.15
C PHE A 133 -3.32 13.79 -14.37
N THR A 134 -4.62 13.83 -14.68
CA THR A 134 -5.57 14.73 -14.04
C THR A 134 -6.56 14.01 -13.15
N VAL A 135 -7.03 14.70 -12.12
CA VAL A 135 -8.02 14.23 -11.15
C VAL A 135 -8.98 15.37 -10.79
N GLU A 136 -10.22 15.03 -10.45
CA GLU A 136 -11.22 16.02 -10.04
C GLU A 136 -11.11 16.29 -8.52
N PRO A 137 -10.96 17.57 -8.09
CA PRO A 137 -11.04 17.91 -6.68
C PRO A 137 -12.49 17.90 -6.19
N THR A 138 -12.70 17.31 -5.01
CA THR A 138 -14.00 17.25 -4.34
C THR A 138 -13.96 18.03 -3.03
N LYS A 139 -15.14 18.48 -2.58
CA LYS A 139 -15.28 19.20 -1.31
C LYS A 139 -15.53 18.22 -0.16
N THR A 140 -14.77 18.34 0.93
CA THR A 140 -14.99 17.53 2.15
C THR A 140 -16.10 18.12 3.03
N SER A 141 -16.78 17.25 3.79
CA SER A 141 -17.83 17.66 4.75
C SER A 141 -17.29 18.37 6.00
N LYS A 142 -16.04 18.08 6.36
CA LYS A 142 -15.33 18.71 7.49
C LYS A 142 -14.05 19.38 7.01
N LYS A 143 -13.59 20.38 7.78
CA LYS A 143 -12.28 21.00 7.58
C LYS A 143 -11.17 20.06 8.02
N TYR A 144 -10.17 19.87 7.17
CA TYR A 144 -8.88 19.26 7.48
C TYR A 144 -7.88 20.37 7.82
N GLU A 145 -7.67 20.60 9.11
CA GLU A 145 -6.78 21.66 9.59
C GLU A 145 -5.32 21.42 9.18
N THR A 146 -4.91 20.16 9.04
CA THR A 146 -3.55 19.76 8.69
C THR A 146 -3.59 18.91 7.43
N PHE A 147 -2.66 19.16 6.51
CA PHE A 147 -2.54 18.39 5.28
C PHE A 147 -2.36 16.90 5.60
N GLU A 148 -3.12 16.06 4.90
CA GLU A 148 -3.17 14.63 5.12
C GLU A 148 -3.08 13.90 3.79
N ILE A 149 -2.19 12.91 3.74
CA ILE A 149 -2.19 11.87 2.72
C ILE A 149 -2.61 10.57 3.42
N SER A 150 -3.51 9.80 2.79
CA SER A 150 -4.04 8.55 3.33
C SER A 150 -4.34 7.54 2.21
N PHE A 151 -4.38 6.26 2.56
CA PHE A 151 -4.88 5.20 1.68
C PHE A 151 -6.28 4.78 2.11
N ASN A 152 -7.20 4.65 1.15
CA ASN A 152 -8.60 4.29 1.37
C ASN A 152 -9.03 3.21 0.36
N ASN A 153 -10.23 2.62 0.56
CA ASN A 153 -10.84 1.67 -0.37
C ASN A 153 -9.89 0.53 -0.80
N LEU A 154 -9.21 -0.09 0.17
CA LEU A 154 -8.29 -1.18 -0.10
C LEU A 154 -9.03 -2.36 -0.75
N THR A 155 -8.37 -2.94 -1.73
CA THR A 155 -8.75 -4.17 -2.42
C THR A 155 -7.55 -5.10 -2.46
N ASP A 156 -7.74 -6.34 -2.92
CA ASP A 156 -6.65 -7.32 -3.00
C ASP A 156 -5.48 -6.84 -3.88
N ASN A 157 -5.73 -5.93 -4.84
CA ASN A 157 -4.72 -5.47 -5.80
C ASN A 157 -4.62 -3.93 -5.91
N GLY A 158 -5.17 -3.16 -4.98
CA GLY A 158 -5.18 -1.71 -5.14
C GLY A 158 -5.74 -0.94 -3.95
N ALA A 159 -5.49 0.36 -3.96
CA ALA A 159 -6.04 1.31 -3.00
C ALA A 159 -6.17 2.71 -3.63
N ASP A 160 -7.06 3.53 -3.07
CA ASP A 160 -7.15 4.95 -3.41
C ASP A 160 -6.21 5.76 -2.53
N MET A 161 -5.26 6.49 -3.13
CA MET A 161 -4.48 7.49 -2.40
C MET A 161 -5.26 8.82 -2.39
N SER A 162 -5.46 9.35 -1.19
CA SER A 162 -6.28 10.54 -0.94
C SER A 162 -5.45 11.65 -0.31
N LEU A 163 -5.47 12.83 -0.91
CA LEU A 163 -4.82 14.04 -0.41
C LEU A 163 -5.91 15.01 0.06
N LYS A 164 -5.83 15.47 1.31
CA LYS A 164 -6.85 16.32 1.94
C LYS A 164 -6.21 17.52 2.62
N TRP A 165 -6.71 18.72 2.35
CA TRP A 165 -6.37 19.92 3.10
C TRP A 165 -7.52 20.92 3.06
N GLU A 166 -7.75 21.62 4.17
CA GLU A 166 -8.85 22.57 4.29
C GLU A 166 -10.18 21.86 3.96
N TYR A 167 -10.89 22.26 2.91
CA TYR A 167 -12.13 21.62 2.45
C TYR A 167 -11.96 20.87 1.13
N THR A 168 -10.72 20.66 0.68
CA THR A 168 -10.44 20.05 -0.62
C THR A 168 -9.88 18.65 -0.44
N ARG A 169 -10.35 17.72 -1.27
CA ARG A 169 -9.88 16.35 -1.39
C ARG A 169 -9.62 16.03 -2.86
N VAL A 170 -8.51 15.38 -3.16
CA VAL A 170 -8.30 14.69 -4.43
C VAL A 170 -7.96 13.23 -4.15
N ASP A 171 -8.44 12.36 -5.02
CA ASP A 171 -8.20 10.92 -4.93
C ASP A 171 -7.70 10.40 -6.28
N PHE A 172 -6.84 9.39 -6.22
CA PHE A 172 -6.55 8.56 -7.39
C PHE A 172 -6.22 7.15 -6.99
N LYS A 173 -6.61 6.22 -7.87
CA LYS A 173 -6.43 4.80 -7.65
C LYS A 173 -5.03 4.37 -8.05
N ILE A 174 -4.41 3.58 -7.18
CA ILE A 174 -3.16 2.85 -7.44
C ILE A 174 -3.53 1.38 -7.44
N ILE A 175 -3.26 0.69 -8.56
CA ILE A 175 -3.47 -0.76 -8.66
C ILE A 175 -2.16 -1.46 -9.01
N THR A 176 -2.10 -2.74 -8.73
CA THR A 176 -0.99 -3.63 -9.09
C THR A 176 -1.50 -4.71 -10.02
N GLU A 177 -0.78 -4.97 -11.11
CA GLU A 177 -1.04 -6.12 -11.97
C GLU A 177 -0.35 -7.36 -11.38
N VAL A 178 -1.04 -8.03 -10.46
CA VAL A 178 -0.54 -9.25 -9.80
C VAL A 178 -0.93 -10.54 -10.53
N ASP A 179 -1.91 -10.48 -11.44
CA ASP A 179 -2.47 -11.67 -12.10
C ASP A 179 -1.42 -12.42 -12.91
N ASN A 180 -0.65 -11.71 -13.74
CA ASN A 180 0.41 -12.33 -14.54
C ASN A 180 1.48 -13.00 -13.67
N ILE A 181 1.83 -12.40 -12.54
CA ILE A 181 2.85 -12.93 -11.61
C ILE A 181 2.33 -14.19 -10.93
N VAL A 182 1.12 -14.13 -10.35
CA VAL A 182 0.52 -15.27 -9.63
C VAL A 182 0.21 -16.41 -10.60
N MET A 183 -0.31 -16.12 -11.79
CA MET A 183 -0.61 -17.15 -12.79
C MET A 183 0.66 -17.82 -13.32
N ALA A 184 1.75 -17.08 -13.52
CA ALA A 184 3.04 -17.66 -13.88
C ALA A 184 3.57 -18.59 -12.78
N ASP A 185 3.40 -18.20 -11.51
CA ASP A 185 3.82 -18.99 -10.37
C ASP A 185 2.96 -20.25 -10.17
N ILE A 186 1.63 -20.15 -10.31
CA ILE A 186 0.72 -21.30 -10.34
C ILE A 186 1.08 -22.25 -11.48
N LYS A 187 1.34 -21.72 -12.68
CA LYS A 187 1.76 -22.54 -13.82
C LYS A 187 3.02 -23.33 -13.47
N LYS A 188 4.05 -22.66 -12.94
CA LYS A 188 5.32 -23.29 -12.59
C LYS A 188 5.19 -24.32 -11.45
N GLN A 189 4.55 -23.94 -10.35
CA GLN A 189 4.55 -24.72 -9.12
C GLN A 189 3.44 -25.78 -9.02
N VAL A 190 2.35 -25.62 -9.78
CA VAL A 190 1.20 -26.53 -9.74
C VAL A 190 1.06 -27.29 -11.05
N ILE A 191 0.98 -26.59 -12.17
CA ILE A 191 0.65 -27.20 -13.47
C ILE A 191 1.86 -27.95 -14.03
N ASP A 192 2.96 -27.25 -14.30
CA ASP A 192 4.16 -27.82 -14.94
C ASP A 192 4.83 -28.85 -14.03
N ALA A 193 4.77 -28.64 -12.71
CA ALA A 193 5.30 -29.56 -11.71
C ALA A 193 4.37 -30.76 -11.41
N ASN A 194 3.15 -30.79 -11.96
CA ASN A 194 2.11 -31.76 -11.60
C ASN A 194 1.98 -31.95 -10.07
N SER A 195 1.95 -30.84 -9.33
CA SER A 195 2.09 -30.86 -7.87
C SER A 195 0.90 -31.55 -7.20
N THR A 196 1.20 -32.46 -6.29
CA THR A 196 0.22 -33.08 -5.40
C THR A 196 0.20 -32.44 -4.01
N ASN A 197 0.99 -31.39 -3.79
CA ASN A 197 1.08 -30.72 -2.49
C ASN A 197 -0.27 -30.03 -2.15
N PRO A 198 -0.98 -30.47 -1.08
CA PRO A 198 -2.31 -29.95 -0.76
C PRO A 198 -2.34 -28.45 -0.51
N SER A 199 -1.25 -27.87 0.00
CA SER A 199 -1.17 -26.43 0.30
C SER A 199 -1.01 -25.59 -0.97
N LEU A 200 -0.26 -26.07 -1.97
CA LEU A 200 -0.13 -25.38 -3.27
C LEU A 200 -1.43 -25.48 -4.07
N LEU A 201 -2.06 -26.66 -4.07
CA LEU A 201 -3.35 -26.89 -4.72
C LEU A 201 -4.45 -26.00 -4.11
N TYR A 202 -4.50 -25.88 -2.78
CA TYR A 202 -5.42 -24.96 -2.10
C TYR A 202 -5.19 -23.50 -2.52
N GLN A 203 -3.93 -23.03 -2.54
CA GLN A 203 -3.61 -21.66 -2.91
C GLN A 203 -4.03 -21.35 -4.36
N ALA A 204 -3.73 -22.24 -5.30
CA ALA A 204 -4.13 -22.09 -6.69
C ALA A 204 -5.65 -22.09 -6.87
N ALA A 205 -6.36 -23.02 -6.21
CA ALA A 205 -7.82 -23.07 -6.24
C ALA A 205 -8.47 -21.80 -5.66
N ASN A 206 -7.96 -21.31 -4.53
CA ASN A 206 -8.46 -20.09 -3.91
C ASN A 206 -8.26 -18.87 -4.82
N TYR A 207 -7.10 -18.80 -5.48
CA TYR A 207 -6.80 -17.72 -6.41
C TYR A 207 -7.74 -17.74 -7.62
N TYR A 208 -7.95 -18.91 -8.22
CA TYR A 208 -8.85 -19.06 -9.36
C TYR A 208 -10.29 -18.72 -8.99
N PHE A 209 -10.77 -19.19 -7.83
CA PHE A 209 -12.11 -18.89 -7.36
C PHE A 209 -12.32 -17.40 -7.08
N THR A 210 -11.38 -16.76 -6.38
CA THR A 210 -11.51 -15.34 -5.98
C THR A 210 -11.43 -14.40 -7.18
N ASN A 211 -10.62 -14.73 -8.19
CA ASN A 211 -10.41 -13.92 -9.38
C ASN A 211 -11.27 -14.35 -10.58
N THR A 212 -12.35 -15.09 -10.34
CA THR A 212 -13.32 -15.54 -11.37
C THR A 212 -12.65 -16.17 -12.59
N LYS A 213 -11.65 -17.03 -12.36
CA LYS A 213 -10.98 -17.84 -13.39
C LYS A 213 -11.76 -19.14 -13.63
N ASP A 214 -11.11 -20.17 -14.20
CA ASP A 214 -11.74 -21.46 -14.45
C ASP A 214 -12.16 -22.17 -13.14
N LEU A 215 -13.48 -22.20 -12.90
CA LEU A 215 -14.06 -22.83 -11.70
C LEU A 215 -13.92 -24.35 -11.70
N ASN A 216 -13.91 -25.02 -12.86
CA ASN A 216 -13.71 -26.46 -12.93
C ASN A 216 -12.29 -26.83 -12.53
N GLN A 217 -11.31 -26.06 -12.98
CA GLN A 217 -9.92 -26.23 -12.58
C GLN A 217 -9.72 -25.94 -11.09
N ALA A 218 -10.34 -24.88 -10.57
CA ALA A 218 -10.35 -24.59 -9.14
C ALA A 218 -10.95 -25.75 -8.33
N TYR A 219 -12.04 -26.35 -8.82
CA TYR A 219 -12.68 -27.50 -8.20
C TYR A 219 -11.77 -28.73 -8.20
N ALA A 220 -11.11 -29.04 -9.32
CA ALA A 220 -10.19 -30.17 -9.40
C ALA A 220 -9.06 -30.06 -8.35
N TRP A 221 -8.44 -28.89 -8.23
CA TRP A 221 -7.37 -28.65 -7.26
C TRP A 221 -7.86 -28.67 -5.82
N ILE A 222 -8.99 -28.01 -5.50
CA ILE A 222 -9.49 -28.00 -4.11
C ILE A 222 -9.98 -29.39 -3.68
N LYS A 223 -10.58 -30.16 -4.60
CA LYS A 223 -10.97 -31.54 -4.35
C LYS A 223 -9.74 -32.38 -4.02
N GLN A 224 -8.70 -32.33 -4.84
CA GLN A 224 -7.46 -33.06 -4.57
C GLN A 224 -6.79 -32.63 -3.25
N SER A 225 -6.75 -31.32 -2.97
CA SER A 225 -6.23 -30.78 -1.71
C SER A 225 -6.97 -31.35 -0.49
N THR A 226 -8.30 -31.29 -0.51
CA THR A 226 -9.16 -31.74 0.60
C THR A 226 -9.26 -33.25 0.73
N ASP A 227 -9.16 -34.00 -0.37
CA ASP A 227 -9.12 -35.46 -0.33
C ASP A 227 -7.80 -35.97 0.29
N SER A 228 -6.72 -35.19 0.19
CA SER A 228 -5.40 -35.54 0.74
C SER A 228 -5.14 -35.02 2.16
N ASP A 229 -5.50 -33.77 2.47
CA ASP A 229 -5.22 -33.11 3.76
C ASP A 229 -6.39 -32.19 4.14
N PRO A 230 -7.53 -32.77 4.56
CA PRO A 230 -8.73 -32.00 4.84
C PRO A 230 -8.55 -31.11 6.07
N LYS A 231 -8.79 -29.81 5.90
CA LYS A 231 -8.83 -28.81 6.98
C LYS A 231 -10.11 -28.01 6.90
N TYR A 232 -10.59 -27.50 8.03
CA TYR A 232 -11.87 -26.76 8.06
C TYR A 232 -11.92 -25.64 7.02
N TRP A 233 -10.85 -24.86 6.84
CA TRP A 233 -10.83 -23.77 5.86
C TRP A 233 -10.76 -24.23 4.39
N THR A 234 -10.02 -25.32 4.11
CA THR A 234 -9.95 -25.90 2.76
C THR A 234 -11.29 -26.51 2.34
N MET A 235 -11.98 -27.20 3.25
CA MET A 235 -13.33 -27.73 3.04
C MET A 235 -14.36 -26.62 2.86
N HIS A 236 -14.19 -25.49 3.56
CA HIS A 236 -15.05 -24.32 3.37
C HIS A 236 -14.89 -23.74 1.96
N LEU A 237 -13.66 -23.61 1.45
CA LEU A 237 -13.42 -23.17 0.08
C LEU A 237 -13.99 -24.15 -0.95
N ARG A 238 -13.84 -25.46 -0.73
CA ARG A 238 -14.46 -26.49 -1.57
C ARG A 238 -15.97 -26.30 -1.69
N ALA A 239 -16.64 -26.13 -0.54
CA ALA A 239 -18.08 -25.90 -0.51
C ALA A 239 -18.51 -24.64 -1.27
N LYS A 240 -17.73 -23.55 -1.19
CA LYS A 240 -17.99 -22.31 -1.95
C LYS A 240 -17.86 -22.55 -3.46
N ILE A 241 -16.84 -23.29 -3.89
CA ILE A 241 -16.61 -23.62 -5.31
C ILE A 241 -17.72 -24.55 -5.82
N GLU A 242 -18.07 -25.60 -5.07
CA GLU A 242 -19.16 -26.52 -5.39
C GLU A 242 -20.49 -25.76 -5.54
N LEU A 243 -20.80 -24.83 -4.63
CA LEU A 243 -21.99 -24.00 -4.74
C LEU A 243 -21.97 -23.12 -5.99
N ALA A 244 -20.83 -22.48 -6.30
CA ALA A 244 -20.67 -21.66 -7.50
C ALA A 244 -20.81 -22.48 -8.81
N LEU A 245 -20.49 -23.77 -8.77
CA LEU A 245 -20.73 -24.73 -9.86
C LEU A 245 -22.16 -25.31 -9.87
N GLY A 246 -23.03 -24.92 -8.94
CA GLY A 246 -24.39 -25.43 -8.81
C GLY A 246 -24.50 -26.82 -8.16
N MET A 247 -23.41 -27.36 -7.63
CA MET A 247 -23.31 -28.66 -6.96
C MET A 247 -23.83 -28.57 -5.51
N LYS A 248 -25.13 -28.30 -5.36
CA LYS A 248 -25.73 -27.95 -4.06
C LYS A 248 -25.59 -29.06 -3.00
N THR A 249 -25.72 -30.32 -3.40
CA THR A 249 -25.64 -31.47 -2.48
C THR A 249 -24.22 -31.62 -1.94
N GLU A 250 -23.23 -31.53 -2.83
CA GLU A 250 -21.81 -31.62 -2.52
C GLU A 250 -21.39 -30.42 -1.66
N ALA A 251 -21.83 -29.21 -2.02
CA ALA A 251 -21.56 -28.01 -1.25
C ALA A 251 -22.07 -28.12 0.18
N LEU A 252 -23.27 -28.70 0.38
CA LEU A 252 -23.85 -28.91 1.70
C LEU A 252 -23.04 -29.92 2.53
N ASP A 253 -22.61 -31.03 1.92
CA ASP A 253 -21.76 -32.02 2.57
C ASP A 253 -20.40 -31.43 2.96
N SER A 254 -19.73 -30.74 2.04
CA SER A 254 -18.45 -30.08 2.28
C SER A 254 -18.54 -29.00 3.37
N ALA A 255 -19.59 -28.17 3.36
CA ALA A 255 -19.80 -27.13 4.38
C ALA A 255 -20.10 -27.74 5.76
N THR A 256 -20.85 -28.84 5.82
CA THR A 256 -21.15 -29.56 7.07
C THR A 256 -19.88 -30.19 7.65
N LYS A 257 -19.05 -30.83 6.81
CA LYS A 257 -17.74 -31.36 7.21
C LYS A 257 -16.82 -30.26 7.71
N SER A 258 -16.74 -29.13 6.99
CA SER A 258 -15.97 -27.96 7.40
C SER A 258 -16.41 -27.43 8.77
N LYS A 259 -17.72 -27.30 9.00
CA LYS A 259 -18.29 -26.86 10.28
C LYS A 259 -17.87 -27.77 11.43
N LYS A 260 -18.04 -29.09 11.26
CA LYS A 260 -17.67 -30.08 12.29
C LYS A 260 -16.18 -29.97 12.68
N MET A 261 -15.29 -29.88 11.68
CA MET A 261 -13.86 -29.69 11.94
C MET A 261 -13.57 -28.35 12.65
N ALA A 262 -14.31 -27.29 12.34
CA ALA A 262 -14.17 -25.99 13.03
C ALA A 262 -14.66 -26.04 14.48
N GLU A 263 -15.71 -26.81 14.78
CA GLU A 263 -16.20 -27.07 16.14
C GLU A 263 -15.16 -27.82 16.97
N GLU A 264 -14.58 -28.89 16.41
CA GLU A 264 -13.49 -29.65 17.03
C GLU A 264 -12.26 -28.77 17.30
N ALA A 265 -11.94 -27.88 16.36
CA ALA A 265 -10.86 -26.89 16.48
C ALA A 265 -11.23 -25.68 17.37
N LYS A 266 -12.46 -25.59 17.88
CA LYS A 266 -13.00 -24.46 18.66
C LYS A 266 -12.81 -23.11 17.95
N ASN A 267 -13.01 -23.08 16.63
CA ASN A 267 -12.91 -21.87 15.80
C ASN A 267 -14.30 -21.28 15.49
N PRO A 268 -14.80 -20.31 16.28
CA PRO A 268 -16.15 -19.77 16.10
C PRO A 268 -16.37 -19.04 14.77
N ASP A 269 -15.32 -18.46 14.18
CA ASP A 269 -15.42 -17.72 12.92
C ASP A 269 -15.79 -18.66 11.77
N TYR A 270 -15.14 -19.83 11.70
CA TYR A 270 -15.44 -20.82 10.67
C TYR A 270 -16.75 -21.58 10.91
N ILE A 271 -17.19 -21.72 12.16
CA ILE A 271 -18.54 -22.21 12.46
C ILE A 271 -19.58 -21.27 11.84
N ALA A 272 -19.46 -19.96 12.11
CA ALA A 272 -20.37 -18.95 11.58
C ALA A 272 -20.31 -18.82 10.04
N LEU A 273 -19.12 -18.93 9.44
CA LEU A 273 -18.95 -18.94 7.98
C LEU A 273 -19.70 -20.11 7.34
N ASN A 274 -19.57 -21.31 7.89
CA ASN A 274 -20.27 -22.48 7.37
C ASN A 274 -21.77 -22.41 7.60
N ASP A 275 -22.25 -21.92 8.75
CA ASP A 275 -23.68 -21.73 8.99
C ASP A 275 -24.33 -20.79 7.96
N ARG A 276 -23.65 -19.68 7.63
CA ARG A 276 -24.11 -18.77 6.57
C ARG A 276 -24.14 -19.46 5.21
N LEU A 277 -23.09 -20.21 4.87
CA LEU A 277 -23.01 -20.92 3.59
C LEU A 277 -24.11 -21.99 3.48
N ILE A 278 -24.28 -22.84 4.50
CA ILE A 278 -25.34 -23.85 4.56
C ILE A 278 -26.72 -23.22 4.41
N LYS A 279 -26.95 -22.06 5.05
CA LYS A 279 -28.21 -21.33 4.91
C LYS A 279 -28.45 -20.83 3.48
N SER A 280 -27.42 -20.42 2.76
CA SER A 280 -27.55 -19.95 1.37
C SER A 280 -27.77 -21.07 0.32
N ILE A 281 -27.50 -22.33 0.67
CA ILE A 281 -27.68 -23.48 -0.22
C ILE A 281 -29.15 -23.94 -0.25
N LYS A 282 -29.82 -23.83 0.91
CA LYS A 282 -31.24 -24.17 1.12
C LYS A 282 -32.16 -23.13 0.51
#